data_AF-A0A7W0NUJ0-F1
#
_entry.id   AF-A0A7W0NUJ0-F1
#
_cell.length_a   1.000
_cell.length_b   1.000
_cell.length_c   1.000
_cell.angle_alpha   90.00
_cell.angle_beta   90.00
_cell.angle_gamma   90.00
#
_symmetry.space_group_name_H-M   'P 1'
#
loop_
_entity.id
_entity.type
_entity.pdbx_description
1 polymer ?
#
loop_
_entity_poly.entity_id
_entity_poly.type
_entity_poly.pdbx_seq_one_letter_code
_entity_poly.pdbx_strand_id
1 'polypeptide(L)'
;MDSRKSNVRWTLAALAVVAVVGAVLLMMERPPPAIASVKNALGLQRDAASVAPRTKPICTSPVNPNVAAPTNCVPQHLANLPPDPGPEGLKTIEGIDSDKDGVRDDVQRFIAENYGHSERAVRALREVAKGAQRQITIADTVGRDQAKQIAEEIMKPVDCFVRSVDKETRYSGALEKVVTEVTNTPERYAKKGKFEVLAANRVYELSNDPTPVLCGYAPEKLPN
;
A
#
# COMPACT_ATOMS: atom_id res chain seq x y z
N MET A 1 63.62 11.77 -40.37
CA MET A 1 63.09 11.47 -39.01
C MET A 1 61.78 12.25 -38.91
N ASP A 2 60.59 11.72 -38.69
CA ASP A 2 60.19 10.83 -37.59
C ASP A 2 58.75 10.28 -37.81
N SER A 3 58.45 9.66 -38.97
CA SER A 3 57.08 9.17 -39.30
C SER A 3 56.73 7.83 -38.62
N ARG A 4 57.71 7.09 -38.10
CA ARG A 4 57.48 5.81 -37.41
C ARG A 4 56.94 5.95 -35.98
N LYS A 5 57.10 7.11 -35.33
CA LYS A 5 56.66 7.31 -33.94
C LYS A 5 55.16 7.62 -33.79
N SER A 6 54.49 8.15 -34.82
CA SER A 6 53.05 8.44 -34.72
C SER A 6 52.20 7.16 -34.80
N ASN A 7 52.54 6.24 -35.70
CA ASN A 7 51.77 4.99 -35.90
C ASN A 7 51.82 4.05 -34.68
N VAL A 8 52.89 4.09 -33.89
CA VAL A 8 53.02 3.29 -32.64
C VAL A 8 52.16 3.88 -31.50
N ARG A 9 51.96 5.21 -31.47
CA ARG A 9 51.13 5.87 -30.44
C ARG A 9 49.64 5.63 -30.67
N TRP A 10 49.18 5.61 -31.92
CA TRP A 10 47.78 5.34 -32.25
C TRP A 10 47.39 3.88 -32.03
N THR A 11 48.30 2.94 -32.30
CA THR A 11 48.06 1.50 -32.07
C THR A 11 48.06 1.14 -30.58
N LEU A 12 48.94 1.72 -29.76
CA LEU A 12 48.92 1.53 -28.31
C LEU A 12 47.70 2.17 -27.65
N ALA A 13 47.24 3.33 -28.12
CA ALA A 13 46.03 3.98 -27.61
C ALA A 13 44.76 3.17 -27.95
N ALA A 14 44.67 2.59 -29.16
CA ALA A 14 43.55 1.75 -29.55
C ALA A 14 43.49 0.44 -28.73
N LEU A 15 44.64 -0.20 -28.48
CA LEU A 15 44.73 -1.39 -27.63
C LEU A 15 44.34 -1.13 -26.17
N ALA A 16 44.68 0.04 -25.62
CA ALA A 16 44.29 0.42 -24.26
C ALA A 16 42.77 0.65 -24.13
N VAL A 17 42.12 1.26 -25.13
CA VAL A 17 40.65 1.45 -25.12
C VAL A 17 39.91 0.12 -25.25
N VAL A 18 40.38 -0.79 -26.10
CA VAL A 18 39.77 -2.13 -26.25
C VAL A 18 39.92 -2.96 -24.96
N ALA A 19 41.07 -2.88 -24.27
CA ALA A 19 41.29 -3.57 -23.00
C ALA A 19 40.37 -3.03 -21.88
N VAL A 20 40.17 -1.71 -21.80
CA VAL A 20 39.29 -1.09 -20.80
C VAL A 20 37.82 -1.39 -21.09
N VAL A 21 37.38 -1.29 -22.35
CA VAL A 21 36.00 -1.61 -22.72
C VAL A 21 35.71 -3.11 -22.54
N GLY A 22 36.66 -3.99 -22.89
CA GLY A 22 36.54 -5.43 -22.67
C GLY A 22 36.45 -5.80 -21.18
N ALA A 23 37.25 -5.15 -20.32
CA ALA A 23 37.18 -5.36 -18.88
C ALA A 23 35.87 -4.83 -18.27
N VAL A 24 35.31 -3.73 -18.78
CA VAL A 24 34.00 -3.22 -18.36
C VAL A 24 32.87 -4.14 -18.82
N LEU A 25 32.92 -4.67 -20.05
CA LEU A 25 31.91 -5.60 -20.56
C LEU A 25 31.91 -6.93 -19.78
N LEU A 26 33.09 -7.48 -19.46
CA LEU A 26 33.25 -8.67 -18.61
C LEU A 26 32.81 -8.45 -17.15
N MET A 27 32.79 -7.21 -16.67
CA MET A 27 32.25 -6.86 -15.35
C MET A 27 30.73 -6.68 -15.36
N MET A 28 30.10 -6.46 -16.52
CA MET A 28 28.65 -6.29 -16.67
C MET A 28 27.89 -7.58 -16.99
N GLU A 29 28.59 -8.68 -17.28
CA GLU A 29 28.02 -10.01 -17.55
C GLU A 29 28.00 -10.94 -16.32
N ARG A 30 28.29 -10.44 -15.11
CA ARG A 30 28.06 -11.24 -13.91
C ARG A 30 26.55 -11.47 -13.79
N PRO A 31 26.05 -12.71 -13.90
CA PRO A 31 24.64 -12.96 -13.68
C PRO A 31 24.31 -12.47 -12.26
N PRO A 32 23.21 -11.71 -12.07
CA PRO A 32 22.83 -11.30 -10.73
C PRO A 32 22.76 -12.55 -9.85
N PRO A 33 23.26 -12.50 -8.61
CA PRO A 33 23.12 -13.64 -7.70
C PRO A 33 21.64 -14.01 -7.71
N ALA A 34 21.36 -15.29 -8.02
CA ALA A 34 20.01 -15.78 -8.20
C ALA A 34 19.14 -15.29 -7.04
N ILE A 35 18.19 -14.40 -7.33
CA ILE A 35 17.34 -13.71 -6.34
C ILE A 35 16.63 -14.72 -5.41
N ALA A 36 16.47 -15.96 -5.88
CA ALA A 36 15.99 -17.09 -5.08
C ALA A 36 16.85 -17.41 -3.84
N SER A 37 18.19 -17.28 -3.92
CA SER A 37 19.10 -17.63 -2.82
C SER A 37 19.02 -16.63 -1.66
N VAL A 38 18.81 -15.34 -1.96
CA VAL A 38 18.68 -14.28 -0.95
C VAL A 38 17.36 -14.40 -0.18
N LYS A 39 16.26 -14.78 -0.84
CA LYS A 39 14.95 -14.99 -0.18
C LYS A 39 14.99 -16.13 0.84
N ASN A 40 15.68 -17.23 0.49
CA ASN A 40 15.87 -18.38 1.37
C ASN A 40 16.80 -18.07 2.54
N ALA A 41 17.92 -17.35 2.30
CA ALA A 41 18.87 -16.97 3.35
C ALA A 41 18.30 -15.97 4.37
N LEU A 42 17.32 -15.15 3.97
CA LEU A 42 16.64 -14.18 4.83
C LEU A 42 15.36 -14.73 5.48
N GLY A 43 14.98 -16.00 5.23
CA GLY A 43 13.74 -16.57 5.77
C GLY A 43 12.47 -15.82 5.32
N LEU A 44 12.52 -15.12 4.18
CA LEU A 44 11.40 -14.32 3.65
C LEU A 44 10.46 -15.13 2.75
N GLN A 45 10.68 -16.44 2.63
CA GLN A 45 9.74 -17.36 2.02
C GLN A 45 8.54 -17.48 2.96
N ARG A 46 7.47 -16.71 2.73
CA ARG A 46 6.17 -17.04 3.32
C ARG A 46 5.72 -18.34 2.68
N ASP A 47 5.80 -19.43 3.43
CA ASP A 47 5.22 -20.71 3.02
C ASP A 47 3.72 -20.50 2.76
N ALA A 48 3.32 -20.62 1.50
CA ALA A 48 1.93 -20.50 1.06
C ALA A 48 1.02 -21.63 1.61
N ALA A 49 1.57 -22.58 2.37
CA ALA A 49 0.90 -23.81 2.79
C ALA A 49 0.37 -23.83 4.23
N SER A 50 0.42 -22.71 4.98
CA SER A 50 -0.06 -22.69 6.38
C SER A 50 -0.78 -21.39 6.77
N VAL A 51 -1.75 -20.95 5.96
CA VAL A 51 -2.66 -19.87 6.34
C VAL A 51 -4.09 -20.40 6.34
N ALA A 52 -4.43 -21.22 7.33
CA ALA A 52 -5.81 -21.21 7.79
C ALA A 52 -6.10 -19.76 8.24
N PRO A 53 -7.22 -19.15 7.84
CA PRO A 53 -7.53 -17.78 8.23
C PRO A 53 -7.57 -17.74 9.75
N ARG A 54 -6.65 -17.00 10.38
CA ARG A 54 -6.75 -16.69 11.81
C ARG A 54 -7.79 -15.59 11.98
N THR A 55 -9.00 -15.83 11.51
CA THR A 55 -10.11 -14.90 11.65
C THR A 55 -10.48 -14.88 13.13
N LYS A 56 -10.47 -13.68 13.73
CA LYS A 56 -10.97 -13.51 15.09
C LYS A 56 -12.45 -13.94 15.14
N PRO A 57 -12.89 -14.64 16.20
CA PRO A 57 -14.29 -15.03 16.31
C PRO A 57 -15.21 -13.81 16.37
N ILE A 58 -16.48 -13.95 15.99
CA ILE A 58 -17.49 -12.91 16.22
C ILE A 58 -17.76 -12.79 17.72
N CYS A 59 -17.88 -11.57 18.23
CA CYS A 59 -18.20 -11.34 19.63
C CYS A 59 -19.58 -11.96 19.98
N THR A 60 -19.64 -12.77 21.04
CA THR A 60 -20.87 -13.46 21.47
C THR A 60 -21.83 -12.55 22.25
N SER A 61 -21.33 -11.43 22.77
CA SER A 61 -22.13 -10.42 23.46
C SER A 61 -22.14 -9.12 22.66
N PRO A 62 -23.28 -8.39 22.62
CA PRO A 62 -23.33 -7.07 21.99
C PRO A 62 -22.29 -6.19 22.67
N VAL A 63 -21.35 -5.70 21.87
CA VAL A 63 -20.35 -4.73 22.34
C VAL A 63 -21.12 -3.48 22.75
N ASN A 64 -20.97 -3.07 24.01
CA ASN A 64 -21.50 -1.80 24.45
C ASN A 64 -20.83 -0.69 23.61
N PRO A 65 -21.56 0.12 22.84
CA PRO A 65 -20.95 1.17 22.01
C PRO A 65 -20.22 2.24 22.85
N ASN A 66 -20.44 2.29 24.17
CA ASN A 66 -19.73 3.19 25.06
C ASN A 66 -18.47 2.57 25.69
N VAL A 67 -18.11 1.33 25.31
CA VAL A 67 -16.92 0.62 25.77
C VAL A 67 -16.18 0.13 24.53
N ALA A 68 -14.88 0.43 24.45
CA ALA A 68 -14.03 -0.06 23.36
C ALA A 68 -14.24 -1.57 23.18
N ALA A 69 -14.48 -2.02 21.95
CA ALA A 69 -14.78 -3.43 21.75
C ALA A 69 -13.60 -4.33 22.15
N PRO A 70 -13.87 -5.59 22.54
CA PRO A 70 -12.82 -6.53 22.86
C PRO A 70 -11.88 -6.70 21.66
N THR A 71 -10.57 -6.53 21.89
CA THR A 71 -9.56 -6.66 20.83
C THR A 71 -9.40 -8.10 20.31
N ASN A 72 -10.03 -9.08 20.96
CA ASN A 72 -9.95 -10.51 20.65
C ASN A 72 -11.12 -11.05 19.80
N CYS A 73 -12.12 -10.24 19.46
CA CYS A 73 -13.25 -10.65 18.61
C CYS A 73 -13.66 -9.54 17.64
N VAL A 74 -14.36 -9.90 16.56
CA VAL A 74 -14.96 -8.95 15.61
C VAL A 74 -16.39 -8.62 16.06
N PRO A 75 -16.78 -7.34 16.17
CA PRO A 75 -18.14 -6.98 16.57
C PRO A 75 -19.22 -7.53 15.62
N GLN A 76 -20.39 -7.85 16.17
CA GLN A 76 -21.49 -8.48 15.43
C GLN A 76 -21.98 -7.66 14.23
N HIS A 77 -21.91 -6.33 14.29
CA HIS A 77 -22.30 -5.48 13.15
C HIS A 77 -21.37 -5.63 11.94
N LEU A 78 -20.19 -6.26 12.12
CA LEU A 78 -19.24 -6.64 11.07
C LEU A 78 -19.30 -8.16 10.80
N ALA A 79 -20.36 -8.87 11.21
CA ALA A 79 -20.47 -10.31 10.97
C ALA A 79 -20.67 -10.67 9.49
N ASN A 80 -21.12 -9.71 8.66
CA ASN A 80 -21.44 -9.93 7.25
C ASN A 80 -20.28 -9.54 6.31
N LEU A 81 -19.02 -9.71 6.73
CA LEU A 81 -17.86 -9.43 5.86
C LEU A 81 -17.83 -10.39 4.66
N PRO A 82 -17.45 -9.90 3.47
CA PRO A 82 -17.27 -10.77 2.31
C PRO A 82 -16.22 -11.85 2.60
N PRO A 83 -16.27 -13.04 1.97
CA PRO A 83 -15.32 -14.12 2.22
C PRO A 83 -13.87 -13.68 1.94
N ASP A 84 -12.89 -14.27 2.63
CA ASP A 84 -11.47 -13.99 2.34
C ASP A 84 -11.15 -14.56 0.95
N PRO A 85 -10.72 -13.73 -0.03
CA PRO A 85 -10.40 -14.19 -1.37
C PRO A 85 -9.10 -15.02 -1.41
N GLY A 86 -8.29 -14.97 -0.34
CA GLY A 86 -7.02 -15.67 -0.26
C GLY A 86 -6.10 -15.34 -1.45
N PRO A 87 -5.38 -16.34 -2.00
CA PRO A 87 -4.49 -16.11 -3.14
C PRO A 87 -5.19 -15.58 -4.40
N GLU A 88 -6.49 -15.84 -4.59
CA GLU A 88 -7.23 -15.33 -5.74
C GLU A 88 -7.33 -13.81 -5.72
N GLY A 89 -7.42 -13.20 -4.53
CA GLY A 89 -7.47 -11.76 -4.33
C GLY A 89 -6.20 -11.02 -4.76
N LEU A 90 -5.10 -11.73 -5.00
CA LEU A 90 -3.79 -11.17 -5.38
C LEU A 90 -3.52 -11.22 -6.89
N LYS A 91 -4.38 -11.88 -7.68
CA LYS A 91 -4.11 -12.15 -9.10
C LYS A 91 -4.26 -10.93 -10.02
N THR A 92 -5.01 -9.92 -9.60
CA THR A 92 -5.32 -8.72 -10.42
C THR A 92 -4.97 -7.44 -9.67
N ILE A 93 -4.86 -6.33 -10.39
CA ILE A 93 -4.61 -5.01 -9.79
C ILE A 93 -5.79 -4.61 -8.89
N GLU A 94 -7.01 -4.85 -9.37
CA GLU A 94 -8.27 -4.55 -8.70
C GLU A 94 -8.51 -5.48 -7.50
N GLY A 95 -8.05 -6.73 -7.57
CA GLY A 95 -8.38 -7.79 -6.62
C GLY A 95 -9.86 -8.18 -6.67
N ILE A 96 -10.37 -8.69 -5.55
CA ILE A 96 -11.76 -9.13 -5.41
C ILE A 96 -12.48 -8.19 -4.43
N ASP A 97 -13.59 -7.62 -4.89
CA ASP A 97 -14.54 -6.79 -4.15
C ASP A 97 -15.93 -7.39 -4.42
N SER A 98 -16.31 -8.38 -3.60
CA SER A 98 -17.48 -9.24 -3.86
C SER A 98 -18.80 -8.52 -3.63
N ASP A 99 -18.83 -7.57 -2.69
CA ASP A 99 -19.99 -6.76 -2.34
C ASP A 99 -20.03 -5.39 -3.05
N LYS A 100 -19.00 -5.07 -3.85
CA LYS A 100 -18.91 -3.91 -4.75
C LYS A 100 -19.01 -2.58 -4.03
N ASP A 101 -18.47 -2.51 -2.82
CA ASP A 101 -18.46 -1.27 -2.04
C ASP A 101 -17.22 -0.40 -2.27
N GLY A 102 -16.30 -0.87 -3.11
CA GLY A 102 -15.06 -0.20 -3.49
C GLY A 102 -13.86 -0.56 -2.62
N VAL A 103 -14.04 -1.42 -1.60
CA VAL A 103 -12.96 -1.96 -0.78
C VAL A 103 -12.84 -3.45 -1.04
N ARG A 104 -11.64 -3.90 -1.38
CA ARG A 104 -11.36 -5.31 -1.59
C ARG A 104 -11.64 -6.15 -0.33
N ASP A 105 -12.09 -7.37 -0.53
CA ASP A 105 -12.52 -8.29 0.52
C ASP A 105 -11.39 -8.58 1.55
N ASP A 106 -10.15 -8.72 1.08
CA ASP A 106 -8.95 -8.90 1.94
C ASP A 106 -8.74 -7.70 2.88
N VAL A 107 -8.84 -6.49 2.34
CA VAL A 107 -8.69 -5.24 3.09
C VAL A 107 -9.84 -5.01 4.05
N GLN A 108 -11.08 -5.32 3.66
CA GLN A 108 -12.25 -5.21 4.55
C GLN A 108 -12.08 -6.08 5.79
N ARG A 109 -11.64 -7.33 5.60
CA ARG A 109 -11.36 -8.25 6.71
C ARG A 109 -10.23 -7.74 7.58
N PHE A 110 -9.12 -7.31 6.97
CA PHE A 110 -8.01 -6.73 7.71
C PHE A 110 -8.45 -5.58 8.61
N ILE A 111 -9.27 -4.65 8.10
CA ILE A 111 -9.79 -3.52 8.88
C ILE A 111 -10.65 -4.01 10.03
N ALA A 112 -11.60 -4.91 9.77
CA ALA A 112 -12.50 -5.42 10.81
C ALA A 112 -11.78 -6.20 11.91
N GLU A 113 -10.78 -7.01 11.55
CA GLU A 113 -10.03 -7.80 12.52
C GLU A 113 -9.11 -6.96 13.41
N ASN A 114 -8.56 -5.86 12.87
CA ASN A 114 -7.56 -5.06 13.59
C ASN A 114 -8.17 -3.83 14.28
N TYR A 115 -9.22 -3.25 13.69
CA TYR A 115 -9.82 -1.98 14.14
C TYR A 115 -11.33 -2.09 14.32
N GLY A 116 -11.91 -3.29 14.21
CA GLY A 116 -13.35 -3.52 14.37
C GLY A 116 -13.92 -2.99 15.66
N HIS A 117 -13.09 -2.84 16.70
CA HIS A 117 -13.49 -2.28 17.98
C HIS A 117 -13.94 -0.83 17.93
N SER A 118 -13.50 -0.10 16.91
CA SER A 118 -13.81 1.31 16.69
C SER A 118 -14.62 1.47 15.41
N GLU A 119 -15.93 1.72 15.53
CA GLU A 119 -16.76 1.95 14.34
C GLU A 119 -16.28 3.20 13.57
N ARG A 120 -15.76 4.20 14.29
CA ARG A 120 -15.12 5.37 13.68
C ARG A 120 -13.90 4.97 12.86
N ALA A 121 -13.00 4.15 13.40
CA ALA A 121 -11.82 3.71 12.67
C ALA A 121 -12.20 2.83 11.48
N VAL A 122 -13.14 1.90 11.63
CA VAL A 122 -13.61 1.04 10.54
C VAL A 122 -14.10 1.89 9.37
N ARG A 123 -15.01 2.84 9.63
CA ARG A 123 -15.55 3.70 8.57
C ARG A 123 -14.48 4.55 7.91
N ALA A 124 -13.66 5.24 8.71
CA ALA A 124 -12.63 6.13 8.17
C ALA A 124 -11.56 5.35 7.39
N LEU A 125 -11.09 4.21 7.91
CA LEU A 125 -10.07 3.38 7.25
C LEU A 125 -10.59 2.72 5.97
N ARG A 126 -11.89 2.40 5.88
CA ARG A 126 -12.49 1.93 4.62
C ARG A 126 -12.44 3.01 3.53
N GLU A 127 -12.75 4.26 3.87
CA GLU A 127 -12.64 5.36 2.92
C GLU A 127 -11.17 5.66 2.53
N VAL A 128 -10.23 5.53 3.48
CA VAL A 128 -8.79 5.59 3.18
C VAL A 128 -8.39 4.46 2.22
N ALA A 129 -8.89 3.24 2.44
CA ALA A 129 -8.62 2.09 1.57
C ALA A 129 -9.16 2.31 0.15
N LYS A 130 -10.38 2.84 0.00
CA LYS A 130 -10.94 3.24 -1.31
C LYS A 130 -10.05 4.25 -2.01
N GLY A 131 -9.61 5.28 -1.27
CA GLY A 131 -8.69 6.27 -1.78
C GLY A 131 -7.38 5.66 -2.29
N ALA A 132 -6.74 4.81 -1.50
CA ALA A 132 -5.52 4.12 -1.88
C ALA A 132 -5.73 3.17 -3.08
N GLN A 133 -6.84 2.42 -3.12
CA GLN A 133 -7.20 1.55 -4.25
C GLN A 133 -7.39 2.38 -5.53
N ARG A 134 -8.05 3.54 -5.43
CA ARG A 134 -8.22 4.47 -6.54
C ARG A 134 -6.89 4.94 -7.10
N GLN A 135 -5.89 5.27 -6.27
CA GLN A 135 -4.56 5.67 -6.74
C GLN A 135 -3.92 4.59 -7.63
N ILE A 136 -4.08 3.32 -7.23
CA ILE A 136 -3.54 2.17 -7.97
C ILE A 136 -4.22 2.03 -9.33
N THR A 137 -5.55 2.07 -9.38
CA THR A 137 -6.32 1.76 -10.60
C THR A 137 -6.24 2.86 -11.66
N ILE A 138 -6.00 4.11 -11.26
CA ILE A 138 -5.93 5.25 -12.20
C ILE A 138 -4.51 5.66 -12.57
N ALA A 139 -3.47 5.04 -11.98
CA ALA A 139 -2.09 5.50 -12.11
C ALA A 139 -1.58 5.60 -13.56
N ASP A 140 -2.21 4.88 -14.50
CA ASP A 140 -1.86 4.94 -15.94
C ASP A 140 -2.75 5.86 -16.76
N THR A 141 -3.86 6.34 -16.22
CA THR A 141 -4.90 7.05 -16.97
C THR A 141 -4.98 8.55 -16.66
N VAL A 142 -4.30 9.01 -15.60
CA VAL A 142 -4.33 10.41 -15.17
C VAL A 142 -3.01 11.14 -15.42
N GLY A 143 -3.13 12.43 -15.75
CA GLY A 143 -1.99 13.36 -15.77
C GLY A 143 -1.68 13.96 -14.40
N ARG A 144 -0.61 14.76 -14.31
CA ARG A 144 -0.16 15.39 -13.05
C ARG A 144 -1.23 16.23 -12.37
N ASP A 145 -1.93 17.09 -13.12
CA ASP A 145 -2.89 18.02 -12.52
C ASP A 145 -4.12 17.28 -11.99
N GLN A 146 -4.61 16.28 -12.73
CA GLN A 146 -5.67 15.38 -12.25
C GLN A 146 -5.23 14.57 -11.02
N ALA A 147 -4.01 14.02 -11.02
CA ALA A 147 -3.48 13.29 -9.87
C ALA A 147 -3.43 14.16 -8.61
N LYS A 148 -3.05 15.44 -8.74
CA LYS A 148 -3.04 16.39 -7.61
C LYS A 148 -4.43 16.69 -7.06
N GLN A 149 -5.42 16.89 -7.92
CA GLN A 149 -6.81 17.10 -7.49
C GLN A 149 -7.36 15.87 -6.78
N ILE A 150 -7.11 14.69 -7.35
CA ILE A 150 -7.52 13.41 -6.78
C ILE A 150 -6.85 13.16 -5.43
N ALA A 151 -5.58 13.54 -5.28
CA ALA A 151 -4.89 13.38 -4.01
C ALA A 151 -5.52 14.24 -2.90
N GLU A 152 -6.01 15.45 -3.19
CA GLU A 152 -6.76 16.26 -2.20
C GLU A 152 -8.05 15.57 -1.74
N GLU A 153 -8.79 14.96 -2.68
CA GLU A 153 -9.99 14.21 -2.34
C GLU A 153 -9.66 13.02 -1.43
N ILE A 154 -8.54 12.33 -1.70
CA ILE A 154 -8.09 11.16 -0.93
C ILE A 154 -7.57 11.54 0.45
N MET A 155 -7.12 12.78 0.66
CA MET A 155 -6.69 13.25 1.98
C MET A 155 -7.86 13.51 2.93
N LYS A 156 -9.09 13.74 2.45
CA LYS A 156 -10.25 13.99 3.33
C LYS A 156 -10.57 12.81 4.27
N PRO A 157 -10.60 11.55 3.81
CA PRO A 157 -10.68 10.38 4.69
C PRO A 157 -9.55 10.27 5.72
N VAL A 158 -8.33 10.67 5.35
CA VAL A 158 -7.18 10.68 6.27
C VAL A 158 -7.40 11.71 7.38
N ASP A 159 -7.85 12.92 7.03
CA ASP A 159 -8.19 13.96 8.00
C ASP A 159 -9.35 13.53 8.91
N CYS A 160 -10.37 12.89 8.32
CA CYS A 160 -11.47 12.28 9.09
C CYS A 160 -10.92 11.28 10.11
N PHE A 161 -10.06 10.35 9.70
CA PHE A 161 -9.45 9.37 10.61
C PHE A 161 -8.69 10.09 11.73
N VAL A 162 -7.77 11.01 11.40
CA VAL A 162 -6.95 11.73 12.38
C VAL A 162 -7.81 12.50 13.39
N ARG A 163 -8.94 13.07 12.97
CA ARG A 163 -9.78 13.92 13.83
C ARG A 163 -10.86 13.17 14.61
N SER A 164 -11.28 11.99 14.15
CA SER A 164 -12.45 11.31 14.71
C SER A 164 -12.13 10.14 15.65
N VAL A 165 -11.00 9.46 15.43
CA VAL A 165 -10.63 8.27 16.21
C VAL A 165 -9.89 8.62 17.49
N ASP A 166 -9.89 7.70 18.45
CA ASP A 166 -9.17 7.81 19.70
C ASP A 166 -7.65 7.89 19.52
N LYS A 167 -6.95 8.31 20.58
CA LYS A 167 -5.51 8.54 20.57
C LYS A 167 -4.71 7.26 20.29
N GLU A 168 -5.10 6.13 20.85
CA GLU A 168 -4.39 4.87 20.72
C GLU A 168 -4.46 4.39 19.26
N THR A 169 -5.67 4.34 18.70
CA THR A 169 -5.88 3.97 17.30
C THR A 169 -5.15 4.91 16.35
N ARG A 170 -5.23 6.24 16.59
CA ARG A 170 -4.56 7.26 15.76
C ARG A 170 -3.06 7.05 15.64
N TYR A 171 -2.40 6.67 16.73
CA TYR A 171 -0.94 6.50 16.78
C TYR A 171 -0.48 5.05 16.59
N SER A 172 -1.39 4.12 16.34
CA SER A 172 -1.09 2.69 16.13
C SER A 172 -0.43 2.36 14.77
N GLY A 173 -0.29 3.34 13.89
CA GLY A 173 0.12 3.13 12.49
C GLY A 173 -1.00 2.58 11.60
N ALA A 174 -2.27 2.72 12.00
CA ALA A 174 -3.40 2.12 11.29
C ALA A 174 -3.50 2.52 9.81
N LEU A 175 -3.29 3.80 9.50
CA LEU A 175 -3.28 4.31 8.12
C LEU A 175 -2.23 3.59 7.27
N GLU A 176 -0.99 3.51 7.77
CA GLU A 176 0.11 2.85 7.07
C GLU A 176 -0.18 1.37 6.85
N LYS A 177 -0.67 0.67 7.89
CA LYS A 177 -1.02 -0.74 7.82
C LYS A 177 -2.12 -1.02 6.80
N VAL A 178 -3.18 -0.20 6.77
CA VAL A 178 -4.27 -0.34 5.77
C VAL A 178 -3.76 -0.05 4.37
N VAL A 179 -2.96 1.01 4.19
CA VAL A 179 -2.36 1.32 2.88
C VAL A 179 -1.43 0.20 2.41
N THR A 180 -0.68 -0.43 3.33
CA THR A 180 0.18 -1.58 3.03
C THR A 180 -0.63 -2.80 2.59
N GLU A 181 -1.77 -3.05 3.25
CA GLU A 181 -2.67 -4.11 2.82
C GLU A 181 -3.26 -3.81 1.42
N VAL A 182 -3.59 -2.55 1.14
CA VAL A 182 -4.03 -2.13 -0.20
C VAL A 182 -2.92 -2.33 -1.25
N THR A 183 -1.64 -2.16 -0.90
CA THR A 183 -0.51 -2.33 -1.82
C THR A 183 0.24 -3.66 -1.70
N ASN A 184 -0.41 -4.71 -1.19
CA ASN A 184 0.18 -6.01 -0.85
C ASN A 184 0.72 -6.87 -2.03
N THR A 185 0.86 -6.31 -3.25
CA THR A 185 1.58 -6.94 -4.37
C THR A 185 2.61 -5.99 -4.98
N PRO A 186 3.69 -6.50 -5.60
CA PRO A 186 4.70 -5.65 -6.27
C PRO A 186 4.09 -4.71 -7.31
N GLU A 187 3.11 -5.19 -8.08
CA GLU A 187 2.45 -4.42 -9.13
C GLU A 187 1.61 -3.28 -8.54
N ARG A 188 0.83 -3.56 -7.48
CA ARG A 188 0.03 -2.55 -6.77
C ARG A 188 0.91 -1.48 -6.14
N TYR A 189 2.00 -1.89 -5.50
CA TYR A 189 2.99 -0.97 -4.93
C TYR A 189 3.59 -0.05 -6.00
N ALA A 190 4.00 -0.61 -7.14
CA ALA A 190 4.55 0.16 -8.25
C ALA A 190 3.54 1.16 -8.84
N LYS A 191 2.27 0.76 -8.99
CA LYS A 191 1.19 1.65 -9.44
C LYS A 191 0.96 2.81 -8.48
N LYS A 192 0.88 2.54 -7.17
CA LYS A 192 0.74 3.61 -6.17
C LYS A 192 1.92 4.58 -6.22
N GLY A 193 3.15 4.06 -6.29
CA GLY A 193 4.36 4.90 -6.42
C GLY A 193 4.33 5.79 -7.67
N LYS A 194 3.85 5.25 -8.81
CA LYS A 194 3.63 6.05 -10.03
C LYS A 194 2.65 7.19 -9.79
N PHE A 195 1.50 6.92 -9.16
CA PHE A 195 0.53 7.96 -8.81
C PHE A 195 1.14 9.02 -7.87
N GLU A 196 1.87 8.62 -6.84
CA GLU A 196 2.53 9.53 -5.90
C GLU A 196 3.53 10.46 -6.59
N VAL A 197 4.31 9.96 -7.56
CA VAL A 197 5.21 10.79 -8.37
C VAL A 197 4.44 11.84 -9.18
N LEU A 198 3.27 11.49 -9.73
CA LEU A 198 2.42 12.45 -10.46
C LEU A 198 1.86 13.53 -9.53
N ALA A 199 1.47 13.14 -8.32
CA ALA A 199 0.91 14.01 -7.29
C ALA A 199 1.99 14.80 -6.50
N ALA A 200 3.28 14.50 -6.69
CA ALA A 200 4.37 15.14 -5.96
C ALA A 200 4.51 16.66 -6.24
N ASN A 201 5.30 17.31 -5.38
CA ASN A 201 5.57 18.76 -5.34
C ASN A 201 4.35 19.62 -4.94
N ARG A 202 3.54 19.11 -4.00
CA ARG A 202 2.46 19.86 -3.36
C ARG A 202 2.56 19.73 -1.85
N VAL A 203 2.29 20.82 -1.14
CA VAL A 203 2.07 20.80 0.30
C VAL A 203 0.58 20.52 0.50
N TYR A 204 0.25 19.43 1.19
CA TYR A 204 -1.11 19.18 1.63
C TYR A 204 -1.35 19.98 2.91
N GLU A 205 -2.31 20.87 2.88
CA GLU A 205 -2.85 21.49 4.08
C GLU A 205 -4.00 20.62 4.58
N LEU A 206 -4.06 20.42 5.90
CA LEU A 206 -5.23 19.79 6.51
C LEU A 206 -6.44 20.67 6.21
N SER A 207 -7.55 20.04 5.85
CA SER A 207 -8.76 20.80 5.55
C SER A 207 -9.30 21.47 6.82
N ASN A 208 -9.70 22.73 6.69
CA ASN A 208 -10.40 23.49 7.72
C ASN A 208 -11.89 23.11 7.83
N ASP A 209 -12.37 22.20 6.97
CA ASP A 209 -13.76 21.78 6.99
C ASP A 209 -14.12 21.13 8.35
N PRO A 210 -15.38 21.24 8.80
CA PRO A 210 -15.84 20.51 9.97
C PRO A 210 -15.67 18.99 9.82
N THR A 211 -15.36 18.29 10.90
CA THR A 211 -15.13 16.83 10.86
C THR A 211 -16.27 16.06 10.20
N PRO A 212 -17.57 16.36 10.44
CA PRO A 212 -18.64 15.65 9.76
C PRO A 212 -18.67 15.83 8.24
N VAL A 213 -18.21 16.99 7.74
CA VAL A 213 -18.09 17.26 6.30
C VAL A 213 -16.95 16.43 5.70
N LEU A 214 -15.81 16.33 6.40
CA LEU A 214 -14.68 15.51 5.98
C LEU A 214 -15.02 14.02 5.95
N CYS A 215 -15.75 13.56 6.96
CA CYS A 215 -16.12 12.17 7.11
C CYS A 215 -17.29 11.77 6.20
N GLY A 216 -18.16 12.70 5.81
CA GLY A 216 -19.44 12.37 5.17
C GLY A 216 -20.45 11.70 6.10
N TYR A 217 -20.16 11.66 7.41
CA TYR A 217 -21.01 11.16 8.49
C TYR A 217 -20.69 11.90 9.78
N ALA A 218 -21.51 11.73 10.82
CA ALA A 218 -21.32 12.33 12.14
C ALA A 218 -20.51 11.37 13.05
N PRO A 219 -19.15 11.42 13.06
CA PRO A 219 -18.35 10.47 13.82
C PRO A 219 -18.62 10.52 15.32
N GLU A 220 -18.96 11.68 15.86
CA GLU A 220 -19.25 11.87 17.28
C GLU A 220 -20.41 11.02 17.80
N LYS A 221 -21.28 10.56 16.89
CA LYS A 221 -22.43 9.68 17.20
C LYS A 221 -22.07 8.19 17.16
N LEU A 222 -20.82 7.85 16.83
CA LEU A 222 -20.34 6.49 16.68
C LEU A 222 -19.37 6.10 17.81
N PRO A 223 -19.31 4.80 18.17
CA PRO A 223 -18.37 4.29 19.15
C PRO A 223 -16.92 4.35 18.65
N ASN A 224 -15.98 4.57 19.59
CA ASN A 224 -14.56 4.32 19.39
C ASN A 224 -14.20 2.91 19.83
#